data_AF-A0A0Q7HVE6-F1
#
_entry.id   AF-A0A0Q7HVE6-F1
#
_cell.length_a   1.000
_cell.length_b   1.000
_cell.length_c   1.000
_cell.angle_alpha   90.00
_cell.angle_beta   90.00
_cell.angle_gamma   90.00
#
_symmetry.space_group_name_H-M   'P 1'
#
loop_
_entity.id
_entity.type
_entity.pdbx_description
1 polymer ?
#
loop_
_entity_poly.entity_id
_entity_poly.type
_entity_poly.pdbx_seq_one_letter_code
_entity_poly.pdbx_strand_id
1 'polypeptide(L)'
;MSFSVSANMRSFPLSNQRLGTSDSSPLQPKSPEEEFLELAKKSPLERLRDKILEDMKTSEADLAQMEPEARQVVEDEIKRRMMEALQAGNEAGKVVDKTA
;
A
#
# COMPACT_ATOMS: atom_id res chain seq x y z
N MET A 1 -70.58 23.55 13.72
CA MET A 1 -70.49 23.53 12.24
C MET A 1 -69.22 22.77 11.89
N SER A 2 -69.35 21.56 11.33
CA SER A 2 -68.24 20.80 10.77
C SER A 2 -67.89 21.35 9.39
N PHE A 3 -66.60 21.55 9.12
CA PHE A 3 -66.07 21.64 7.76
C PHE A 3 -64.87 20.71 7.62
N SER A 4 -64.98 19.83 6.64
CA SER A 4 -64.06 18.76 6.26
C SER A 4 -62.81 19.25 5.52
N VAL A 5 -61.75 18.43 5.64
CA VAL A 5 -60.77 18.02 4.62
C VAL A 5 -59.91 19.10 3.96
N SER A 6 -58.59 18.97 4.14
CA SER A 6 -57.64 18.67 3.04
C SER A 6 -56.25 18.38 3.60
N ALA A 7 -55.90 17.10 3.70
CA ALA A 7 -54.52 16.67 3.80
C ALA A 7 -53.86 16.89 2.44
N ASN A 8 -52.95 17.85 2.33
CA ASN A 8 -52.13 18.00 1.13
C ASN A 8 -50.81 17.23 1.34
N MET A 9 -50.87 15.94 1.05
CA MET A 9 -49.69 15.09 0.89
C MET A 9 -48.88 15.60 -0.30
N ARG A 10 -47.86 16.42 -0.03
CA ARG A 10 -46.84 16.71 -1.04
C ARG A 10 -45.83 15.56 -1.04
N SER A 11 -46.12 14.59 -1.88
CA SER A 11 -45.21 13.53 -2.32
C SER A 11 -43.91 14.16 -2.81
N PHE A 12 -42.82 13.96 -2.08
CA PHE A 12 -41.48 14.23 -2.58
C PHE A 12 -40.97 12.97 -3.30
N PRO A 13 -40.65 13.04 -4.60
CA PRO A 13 -40.16 11.89 -5.35
C PRO A 13 -38.76 11.47 -4.87
N LEU A 14 -38.54 10.16 -4.85
CA LEU A 14 -37.25 9.50 -4.62
C LEU A 14 -36.16 10.15 -5.48
N SER A 15 -35.27 10.91 -4.86
CA SER A 15 -33.95 11.18 -5.44
C SER A 15 -33.02 10.07 -5.00
N ASN A 16 -32.89 9.10 -5.89
CA ASN A 16 -31.87 8.07 -5.92
C ASN A 16 -30.49 8.74 -6.05
N GLN A 17 -29.97 9.33 -4.97
CA GLN A 17 -28.55 9.66 -4.87
C GLN A 17 -27.77 8.36 -4.71
N ARG A 18 -27.52 7.72 -5.85
CA ARG A 18 -26.31 6.92 -6.06
C ARG A 18 -25.13 7.90 -5.94
N LEU A 19 -24.63 8.07 -4.73
CA LEU A 19 -23.41 8.82 -4.49
C LEU A 19 -22.46 7.92 -3.73
N GLY A 20 -21.46 7.42 -4.47
CA GLY A 20 -20.26 6.81 -3.95
C GLY A 20 -20.50 5.54 -3.16
N THR A 21 -20.29 4.40 -3.80
CA THR A 21 -19.58 3.31 -3.13
C THR A 21 -18.25 3.90 -2.64
N SER A 22 -18.26 4.45 -1.43
CA SER A 22 -17.06 4.54 -0.63
C SER A 22 -16.55 3.12 -0.57
N ASP A 23 -15.47 2.87 -1.30
CA ASP A 23 -14.63 1.68 -1.20
C ASP A 23 -14.04 1.68 0.21
N SER A 24 -14.90 1.42 1.19
CA SER A 24 -14.54 1.02 2.53
C SER A 24 -14.65 -0.49 2.50
N SER A 25 -13.84 -1.12 1.65
CA SER A 25 -13.56 -2.53 1.80
C SER A 25 -13.02 -2.67 3.23
N PRO A 26 -13.72 -3.35 4.16
CA PRO A 26 -13.11 -3.65 5.44
C PRO A 26 -11.84 -4.40 5.09
N LEU A 27 -10.70 -3.94 5.60
CA LEU A 27 -9.46 -4.70 5.64
C LEU A 27 -9.78 -5.99 6.41
N GLN A 28 -10.35 -6.97 5.72
CA GLN A 28 -10.52 -8.31 6.23
C GLN A 28 -9.11 -8.75 6.63
N PRO A 29 -8.92 -9.33 7.82
CA PRO A 29 -7.62 -9.89 8.19
C PRO A 29 -7.28 -10.89 7.09
N LYS A 30 -6.23 -10.58 6.32
CA LYS A 30 -5.82 -11.39 5.18
C LYS A 30 -5.55 -12.79 5.69
N SER A 31 -6.00 -13.80 4.96
CA SER A 31 -5.66 -15.18 5.32
C SER A 31 -4.13 -15.32 5.31
N PRO A 32 -3.52 -16.13 6.20
CA PRO A 32 -2.10 -16.43 6.12
C PRO A 32 -1.65 -16.93 4.73
N GLU A 33 -2.57 -17.57 4.00
CA GLU A 33 -2.35 -17.99 2.60
C GLU A 33 -2.30 -16.80 1.63
N GLU A 34 -3.12 -15.76 1.85
CA GLU A 34 -3.09 -14.53 1.06
C GLU A 34 -1.83 -13.72 1.34
N GLU A 35 -1.42 -13.60 2.61
CA GLU A 35 -0.16 -12.95 2.99
C GLU A 35 1.04 -13.68 2.35
N PHE A 36 1.03 -15.00 2.35
CA PHE A 36 2.05 -15.81 1.70
C PHE A 36 2.06 -15.60 0.17
N LEU A 37 0.89 -15.56 -0.47
CA LEU A 37 0.76 -15.29 -1.91
C LEU A 37 1.22 -13.86 -2.26
N GLU A 38 0.91 -12.87 -1.45
CA GLU A 38 1.41 -11.50 -1.61
C GLU A 38 2.93 -11.46 -1.50
N LEU A 39 3.50 -12.11 -0.48
CA LEU A 39 4.95 -12.22 -0.30
C LEU A 39 5.63 -12.96 -1.48
N ALA A 40 4.97 -13.98 -2.02
CA ALA A 40 5.43 -14.74 -3.18
C ALA A 40 5.38 -13.91 -4.47
N LYS A 41 4.37 -13.04 -4.61
CA LYS A 41 4.19 -12.13 -5.76
C LYS A 41 5.15 -10.94 -5.72
N LYS A 42 5.64 -10.53 -4.55
CA LYS A 42 6.66 -9.47 -4.44
C LYS A 42 7.89 -9.84 -5.25
N SER A 43 8.29 -8.94 -6.14
CA SER A 43 9.54 -9.03 -6.89
C SER A 43 10.73 -9.11 -5.92
N PRO A 44 11.84 -9.79 -6.27
CA PRO A 44 13.07 -9.75 -5.47
C PRO A 44 13.50 -8.33 -5.11
N LEU A 45 13.22 -7.37 -5.99
CA LEU A 45 13.50 -5.95 -5.78
C LEU A 45 12.62 -5.34 -4.68
N GLU A 46 11.34 -5.70 -4.63
CA GLU A 46 10.40 -5.23 -3.59
C GLU A 46 10.76 -5.80 -2.22
N ARG A 47 11.18 -7.07 -2.15
CA ARG A 47 11.66 -7.66 -0.89
C ARG A 47 12.93 -6.97 -0.37
N LEU A 48 13.83 -6.59 -1.28
CA LEU A 48 15.03 -5.84 -0.92
C LEU A 48 14.69 -4.44 -0.41
N ARG A 49 13.72 -3.78 -1.05
CA ARG A 49 13.22 -2.48 -0.60
C ARG A 49 12.63 -2.58 0.82
N ASP A 50 11.76 -3.56 1.08
CA ASP A 50 11.18 -3.79 2.42
C ASP A 50 12.26 -4.01 3.49
N LYS A 51 13.27 -4.85 3.18
CA LYS A 51 14.44 -5.08 4.05
C LYS A 51 15.17 -3.79 4.42
N ILE A 52 15.41 -2.92 3.43
CA ILE A 52 16.11 -1.66 3.64
C ILE A 52 15.26 -0.70 4.49
N LEU A 53 13.94 -0.68 4.28
CA LEU A 53 13.01 0.11 5.10
C LEU A 53 13.02 -0.36 6.55
N GLU A 54 12.96 -1.67 6.79
CA GLU A 54 13.10 -2.28 8.13
C GLU A 54 14.41 -1.88 8.81
N ASP A 55 15.54 -1.96 8.09
CA ASP A 55 16.86 -1.57 8.60
C ASP A 55 16.93 -0.07 8.96
N MET A 56 16.21 0.76 8.21
CA MET A 56 16.07 2.20 8.47
C MET A 56 15.04 2.51 9.57
N LYS A 57 14.34 1.50 10.11
CA LYS A 57 13.24 1.64 11.07
C LYS A 57 12.15 2.59 10.58
N THR A 58 11.86 2.54 9.29
CA THR A 58 10.80 3.31 8.64
C THR A 58 9.87 2.37 7.90
N SER A 59 8.65 2.80 7.58
CA SER A 59 7.71 2.01 6.78
C SER A 59 7.26 2.76 5.53
N GLU A 60 6.67 2.05 4.57
CA GLU A 60 6.02 2.68 3.41
C GLU A 60 4.91 3.66 3.84
N ALA A 61 4.24 3.38 4.96
CA ALA A 61 3.23 4.29 5.52
C ALA A 61 3.88 5.57 6.07
N ASP A 62 5.03 5.46 6.73
CA ASP A 62 5.79 6.62 7.22
C ASP A 62 6.30 7.47 6.05
N LEU A 63 6.83 6.83 4.99
CA LEU A 63 7.23 7.54 3.76
C LEU A 63 6.05 8.27 3.13
N ALA A 64 4.87 7.64 3.08
CA ALA A 64 3.65 8.24 2.54
C ALA A 64 3.15 9.45 3.36
N GLN A 65 3.51 9.52 4.64
CA GLN A 65 3.19 10.64 5.52
C GLN A 65 4.26 11.75 5.52
N MET A 66 5.47 11.48 5.02
CA MET A 66 6.52 12.49 4.88
C MET A 66 6.19 13.54 3.82
N GLU A 67 6.63 14.78 4.08
CA GLU A 67 6.68 15.87 3.11
C GLU A 67 7.49 15.46 1.86
N PRO A 68 7.13 15.94 0.67
CA PRO A 68 7.69 15.46 -0.60
C PRO A 68 9.22 15.62 -0.69
N GLU A 69 9.77 16.68 -0.10
CA GLU A 69 11.23 16.91 -0.06
C GLU A 69 11.93 15.89 0.84
N ALA A 70 11.41 15.66 2.05
CA ALA A 70 11.94 14.66 2.98
C ALA A 70 11.82 13.24 2.42
N ARG A 71 10.68 12.94 1.77
CA ARG A 71 10.46 11.66 1.11
C ARG A 71 11.51 11.38 0.03
N GLN A 72 11.83 12.35 -0.82
CA GLN A 72 12.84 12.19 -1.86
C GLN A 72 14.21 11.84 -1.28
N VAL A 73 14.63 12.52 -0.21
CA VAL A 73 15.91 12.24 0.46
C VAL A 73 15.96 10.78 0.95
N VAL A 74 14.88 10.30 1.55
CA VAL A 74 14.80 8.92 2.05
C VAL A 74 14.74 7.93 0.89
N GLU A 75 13.97 8.22 -0.17
CA GLU A 75 13.89 7.39 -1.38
C GLU A 75 15.23 7.25 -2.10
N ASP A 76 16.02 8.33 -2.17
CA ASP A 76 17.34 8.31 -2.79
C ASP A 76 18.33 7.49 -1.98
N GLU A 77 18.26 7.55 -0.65
CA GLU A 77 19.05 6.68 0.23
C GLU A 77 18.65 5.20 0.07
N ILE A 78 17.35 4.91 -0.07
CA ILE A 78 16.85 3.56 -0.36
C ILE A 78 17.42 3.08 -1.70
N LYS A 79 17.34 3.88 -2.77
CA LYS A 79 17.91 3.54 -4.08
C LYS A 79 19.41 3.26 -3.99
N ARG A 80 20.16 4.08 -3.26
CA ARG A 80 21.61 3.88 -3.06
C ARG A 80 21.90 2.53 -2.41
N ARG A 81 21.23 2.22 -1.30
CA ARG A 81 21.37 0.93 -0.61
C ARG A 81 20.93 -0.26 -1.45
N MET A 82 19.87 -0.11 -2.25
CA MET A 82 19.45 -1.14 -3.20
C MET A 82 20.52 -1.41 -4.24
N MET A 83 21.12 -0.37 -4.83
CA MET A 83 22.23 -0.53 -5.79
C MET A 83 23.45 -1.20 -5.16
N GLU A 84 23.78 -0.86 -3.92
CA GLU A 84 24.88 -1.48 -3.17
C GLU A 84 24.60 -2.96 -2.88
N ALA A 85 23.39 -3.29 -2.43
CA ALA A 85 23.00 -4.66 -2.14
C ALA A 85 22.93 -5.54 -3.40
N LEU A 86 22.50 -4.98 -4.55
CA LEU A 86 22.51 -5.68 -5.83
C LEU A 86 23.95 -5.93 -6.32
N GLN A 87 24.85 -4.96 -6.15
CA GLN A 87 26.28 -5.13 -6.47
C GLN A 87 26.94 -6.17 -5.56
N ALA A 88 26.70 -6.10 -4.25
CA ALA A 88 27.22 -7.06 -3.29
C ALA A 88 26.65 -8.48 -3.49
N GLY A 89 25.38 -8.60 -3.85
CA GLY A 89 24.74 -9.87 -4.19
C GLY A 89 25.30 -10.51 -5.46
N ASN A 90 25.72 -9.72 -6.44
CA ASN A 90 26.37 -10.21 -7.65
C ASN A 90 27.80 -10.72 -7.39
N GLU A 91 28.50 -10.14 -6.42
CA GLU A 91 29.80 -10.63 -5.92
C GLU A 91 29.64 -11.92 -5.09
N ALA A 92 28.55 -12.04 -4.30
CA ALA A 92 28.26 -13.26 -3.53
C ALA A 92 27.84 -14.47 -4.38
N GLY A 93 27.31 -14.24 -5.59
CA GLY A 93 27.05 -15.27 -6.59
C GLY A 93 28.29 -15.76 -7.34
N LYS A 94 29.44 -15.09 -7.16
CA LYS A 94 30.74 -15.51 -7.68
C LYS A 94 31.31 -16.55 -6.73
N VAL A 95 30.76 -17.77 -6.77
CA VAL A 95 31.42 -18.94 -6.20
C VAL A 95 32.85 -18.94 -6.71
N VAL A 96 33.78 -18.76 -5.77
CA VAL A 96 35.21 -18.81 -6.01
C VAL A 96 35.50 -20.24 -6.46
N ASP A 97 35.68 -20.46 -7.77
CA ASP A 97 36.31 -21.65 -8.33
C ASP A 97 37.77 -21.71 -7.83
N LYS A 98 37.96 -22.04 -6.55
CA LYS A 98 39.26 -22.44 -6.00
C LYS A 98 39.32 -23.96 -6.04
N THR A 99 39.46 -24.50 -7.25
CA THR A 99 40.02 -25.83 -7.46
C THR A 99 41.38 -25.64 -8.14
N ALA A 100 42.46 -25.72 -7.36
CA ALA A 100 43.83 -25.87 -7.82
C ALA A 100 44.61 -26.65 -6.75
#